data_AF-A0AAP9DWV4-F1
#
_entry.id   AF-A0AAP9DWV4-F1
#
_cell.length_a   1.000
_cell.length_b   1.000
_cell.length_c   1.000
_cell.angle_alpha   90.00
_cell.angle_beta   90.00
_cell.angle_gamma   90.00
#
_symmetry.space_group_name_H-M   'P 1'
#
loop_
_entity.id
_entity.type
_entity.pdbx_description
1 polymer ?
#
loop_
_entity_poly.entity_id
_entity_poly.type
_entity_poly.pdbx_seq_one_letter_code
_entity_poly.pdbx_strand_id
1 'polypeptide(L)'
;MKKKLAILFASLLLLVSASPMYAAGHSGHDHDRAAVNNSLEVKLKIPGQAAPYVGEAIFEYDRPAFRMANITVNVTSPVDQKWRSTYQNYAYEANRVVARAGTALKEQFGINFLSVAQPLWQSSSTTSSGLLNDARNKHGLTYNGNQKADIMIAFSGLKPSDNSNIAGIATLSSPYSTIFDNGYSTNAETTQHEAGHMYGLRHDEEERGSDYDGKNCVMTAVGFGFIDRFCKGHHADWYAARNMY
;
A
#
# COMPACT_ATOMS: atom_id res chain seq x y z
N MET A 1 20.69 58.11 60.68
CA MET A 1 19.73 57.20 61.35
C MET A 1 19.45 56.04 60.38
N LYS A 2 19.96 54.81 60.65
CA LYS A 2 19.16 53.57 60.93
C LYS A 2 17.90 53.47 60.03
N LYS A 3 17.65 52.48 59.16
CA LYS A 3 17.84 51.00 59.27
C LYS A 3 17.36 50.28 57.97
N LYS A 4 18.03 49.16 57.62
CA LYS A 4 17.55 47.88 57.01
C LYS A 4 17.27 47.82 55.48
N LEU A 5 17.94 46.97 54.66
CA LEU A 5 17.95 45.47 54.56
C LEU A 5 16.54 44.93 54.22
N ALA A 6 16.23 44.06 53.24
CA ALA A 6 16.95 43.02 52.50
C ALA A 6 16.13 42.62 51.22
N ILE A 7 16.73 42.34 50.05
CA ILE A 7 17.02 41.00 49.43
C ILE A 7 15.74 40.26 48.91
N LEU A 8 15.59 39.83 47.64
CA LEU A 8 16.10 38.60 46.95
C LEU A 8 15.61 38.65 45.46
N PHE A 9 16.12 37.97 44.42
CA PHE A 9 17.29 37.12 44.09
C PHE A 9 17.26 36.98 42.54
N ALA A 10 18.40 37.01 41.86
CA ALA A 10 18.58 36.38 40.55
C ALA A 10 20.06 36.06 40.32
N SER A 11 20.46 34.86 40.73
CA SER A 11 21.64 34.15 40.21
C SER A 11 21.12 33.27 39.05
N LEU A 12 21.85 32.98 37.97
CA LEU A 12 23.13 32.29 37.99
C LEU A 12 23.80 32.32 36.60
N LEU A 13 25.12 32.21 36.66
CA LEU A 13 26.17 32.28 35.65
C LEU A 13 26.08 31.32 34.44
N LEU A 14 26.73 31.83 33.39
CA LEU A 14 27.42 31.17 32.27
C LEU A 14 28.04 29.79 32.55
N LEU A 15 28.00 28.95 31.52
CA LEU A 15 29.08 28.02 31.17
C LEU A 15 29.32 28.04 29.65
N VAL A 16 30.57 28.32 29.30
CA VAL A 16 31.16 28.28 27.95
C VAL A 16 31.87 26.94 27.82
N SER A 17 31.74 26.27 26.67
CA SER A 17 32.82 25.43 26.14
C SER A 17 32.75 25.28 24.62
N ALA A 18 33.78 25.84 23.97
CA ALA A 18 34.45 25.55 22.70
C ALA A 18 33.79 24.66 21.62
N SER A 19 33.75 25.22 20.40
CA SER A 19 33.62 24.54 19.11
C SER A 19 34.87 23.74 18.72
N PRO A 20 34.80 22.92 17.66
CA PRO A 20 35.46 23.37 16.43
C PRO A 20 34.61 23.26 15.16
N MET A 21 34.82 24.26 14.31
CA MET A 21 34.48 24.27 12.88
C MET A 21 35.38 23.31 12.10
N TYR A 22 34.81 22.64 11.08
CA TYR A 22 35.45 22.34 9.79
C TYR A 22 34.32 22.37 8.76
N ALA A 23 34.17 23.41 7.94
CA ALA A 23 34.93 23.76 6.74
C ALA A 23 34.04 23.53 5.51
N ALA A 24 33.55 24.63 4.95
CA ALA A 24 32.88 24.67 3.66
C ALA A 24 33.92 24.43 2.55
N GLY A 25 33.63 23.49 1.64
CA GLY A 25 34.27 23.38 0.34
C GLY A 25 33.23 23.69 -0.73
N HIS A 26 33.45 24.79 -1.47
CA HIS A 26 32.64 25.23 -2.60
C HIS A 26 33.39 24.90 -3.89
N SER A 27 32.81 24.05 -4.73
CA SER A 27 32.92 23.97 -6.20
C SER A 27 31.92 22.88 -6.61
N GLY A 28 31.03 22.97 -7.58
CA GLY A 28 30.90 23.78 -8.77
C GLY A 28 30.33 22.82 -9.83
N HIS A 29 29.22 23.22 -10.49
CA HIS A 29 28.58 22.60 -11.65
C HIS A 29 27.65 21.37 -11.49
N ASP A 30 26.35 21.67 -11.64
CA ASP A 30 25.43 21.16 -12.68
C ASP A 30 24.77 19.77 -12.59
N HIS A 31 23.43 19.87 -12.58
CA HIS A 31 22.39 19.05 -13.21
C HIS A 31 22.02 17.64 -12.65
N ASP A 32 20.74 17.57 -12.27
CA ASP A 32 19.79 16.47 -12.51
C ASP A 32 20.13 15.04 -12.02
N ARG A 33 19.39 14.56 -11.00
CA ARG A 33 18.36 13.51 -11.15
C ARG A 33 17.89 12.92 -9.81
N ALA A 34 16.57 12.80 -9.71
CA ALA A 34 15.76 11.85 -8.93
C ALA A 34 16.04 11.75 -7.42
N ALA A 35 15.15 12.36 -6.63
CA ALA A 35 14.87 11.89 -5.28
C ALA A 35 14.32 10.45 -5.36
N VAL A 36 15.18 9.46 -5.13
CA VAL A 36 14.77 8.07 -4.87
C VAL A 36 14.07 8.07 -3.51
N ASN A 37 12.74 8.13 -3.53
CA ASN A 37 11.93 8.00 -2.33
C ASN A 37 12.02 6.54 -1.89
N ASN A 38 12.72 6.27 -0.80
CA ASN A 38 13.13 4.95 -0.34
C ASN A 38 11.96 4.20 0.35
N SER A 39 10.81 4.10 -0.31
CA SER A 39 9.68 3.28 0.14
C SER A 39 10.01 1.81 -0.06
N LEU A 40 9.92 0.99 0.99
CA LEU A 40 10.14 -0.45 0.90
C LEU A 40 9.08 -1.07 -0.02
N GLU A 41 9.49 -1.78 -1.06
CA GLU A 41 8.59 -2.47 -1.98
C GLU A 41 8.45 -3.95 -1.59
N VAL A 42 7.23 -4.46 -1.65
CA VAL A 42 6.89 -5.87 -1.37
C VAL A 42 6.11 -6.44 -2.57
N LYS A 43 6.21 -7.75 -2.82
CA LYS A 43 5.73 -8.40 -4.07
C LYS A 43 5.09 -9.75 -3.80
N LEU A 44 3.86 -9.96 -4.28
CA LEU A 44 3.22 -11.28 -4.32
C LEU A 44 3.71 -12.12 -5.52
N LYS A 45 4.15 -13.35 -5.26
CA LYS A 45 4.62 -14.29 -6.31
C LYS A 45 3.54 -15.30 -6.74
N ILE A 46 3.45 -15.51 -8.05
CA ILE A 46 2.66 -16.56 -8.71
C ILE A 46 3.45 -17.89 -8.65
N PRO A 47 2.89 -18.98 -8.12
CA PRO A 47 3.53 -20.30 -8.17
C PRO A 47 3.51 -20.87 -9.60
N GLY A 48 4.43 -21.80 -9.90
CA GLY A 48 4.42 -22.55 -11.16
C GLY A 48 3.05 -23.22 -11.39
N GLN A 49 2.44 -22.91 -12.54
CA GLN A 49 1.11 -23.29 -13.03
C GLN A 49 0.33 -24.31 -12.17
N ALA A 50 -0.51 -23.80 -11.27
CA ALA A 50 -1.63 -24.53 -10.69
C ALA A 50 -2.95 -23.91 -11.19
N ALA A 51 -3.93 -24.76 -11.45
CA ALA A 51 -5.20 -24.42 -12.10
C ALA A 51 -5.98 -23.29 -11.38
N PRO A 52 -6.75 -22.47 -12.10
CA PRO A 52 -7.59 -21.44 -11.50
C PRO A 52 -8.66 -22.09 -10.62
N TYR A 53 -8.62 -21.83 -9.32
CA TYR A 53 -9.67 -22.24 -8.39
C TYR A 53 -10.83 -21.24 -8.44
N VAL A 54 -12.01 -21.73 -8.81
CA VAL A 54 -13.31 -21.07 -8.67
C VAL A 54 -13.84 -21.42 -7.28
N GLY A 55 -14.22 -20.39 -6.52
CA GLY A 55 -14.33 -20.44 -5.07
C GLY A 55 -15.39 -21.37 -4.48
N GLU A 56 -15.29 -21.56 -3.16
CA GLU A 56 -16.39 -21.91 -2.26
C GLU A 56 -16.29 -21.15 -0.94
N ALA A 57 -17.40 -21.16 -0.22
CA ALA A 57 -18.00 -20.09 0.55
C ALA A 57 -17.35 -19.74 1.91
N ILE A 58 -17.70 -18.53 2.33
CA ILE A 58 -17.54 -17.94 3.65
C ILE A 58 -18.10 -18.92 4.69
N PHE A 59 -17.27 -19.39 5.63
CA PHE A 59 -17.76 -20.09 6.80
C PHE A 59 -18.54 -19.09 7.66
N GLU A 60 -19.86 -19.22 7.61
CA GLU A 60 -20.83 -18.57 8.48
C GLU A 60 -20.70 -19.18 9.88
N TYR A 61 -19.88 -18.57 10.73
CA TYR A 61 -19.92 -18.79 12.16
C TYR A 61 -20.04 -17.43 12.85
N ASP A 62 -21.23 -17.16 13.39
CA ASP A 62 -21.54 -16.13 14.38
C ASP A 62 -20.81 -14.79 14.25
N ARG A 63 -21.19 -13.97 13.26
CA ARG A 63 -20.87 -12.53 13.31
C ARG A 63 -21.98 -11.79 14.05
N PRO A 64 -21.81 -11.39 15.33
CA PRO A 64 -22.62 -10.29 15.85
C PRO A 64 -22.49 -9.12 14.87
N ALA A 65 -23.62 -8.63 14.37
CA ALA A 65 -23.68 -7.47 13.48
C ALA A 65 -23.26 -6.21 14.25
N PHE A 66 -21.96 -6.07 14.49
CA PHE A 66 -21.37 -4.81 14.88
C PHE A 66 -21.57 -3.87 13.68
N ARG A 67 -22.36 -2.82 13.86
CA ARG A 67 -22.28 -1.63 13.01
C ARG A 67 -20.89 -1.03 13.20
N MET A 68 -19.89 -1.58 12.52
CA MET A 68 -18.58 -0.98 12.47
C MET A 68 -18.66 0.34 11.72
N ALA A 69 -17.86 1.32 12.15
CA ALA A 69 -17.70 2.56 11.42
C ALA A 69 -17.33 2.24 9.96
N ASN A 70 -18.03 2.87 9.01
CA ASN A 70 -17.81 2.67 7.57
C ASN A 70 -16.69 3.63 7.11
N ILE A 71 -15.43 3.19 7.24
CA ILE A 71 -14.25 3.93 6.79
C ILE A 71 -14.24 3.85 5.27
N THR A 72 -14.60 4.96 4.61
CA THR A 72 -14.60 5.01 3.14
C THR A 72 -13.21 5.35 2.66
N VAL A 73 -12.63 4.47 1.86
CA VAL A 73 -11.30 4.64 1.28
C VAL A 73 -11.47 4.82 -0.23
N ASN A 74 -11.21 6.02 -0.71
CA ASN A 74 -11.27 6.37 -2.12
C ASN A 74 -10.06 5.77 -2.83
N VAL A 75 -10.33 4.94 -3.83
CA VAL A 75 -9.32 4.24 -4.62
C VAL A 75 -9.28 4.85 -6.02
N THR A 76 -8.16 5.50 -6.36
CA THR A 76 -7.85 5.81 -7.75
C THR A 76 -7.18 4.59 -8.39
N SER A 77 -7.62 4.21 -9.58
CA SER A 77 -7.19 2.98 -10.24
C SER A 77 -6.67 3.25 -11.65
N PRO A 78 -5.48 3.87 -11.78
CA PRO A 78 -4.95 4.13 -13.10
C PRO A 78 -4.75 2.83 -13.91
N VAL A 79 -5.02 2.90 -15.22
CA VAL A 79 -4.99 1.74 -16.12
C VAL A 79 -4.04 1.98 -17.28
N ASP A 80 -3.13 1.02 -17.50
CA ASP A 80 -2.15 1.15 -18.58
C ASP A 80 -2.71 0.81 -19.97
N GLN A 81 -1.91 1.10 -21.00
CA GLN A 81 -2.28 0.80 -22.38
C GLN A 81 -2.51 -0.68 -22.66
N LYS A 82 -1.79 -1.57 -21.96
CA LYS A 82 -1.89 -3.00 -22.21
C LYS A 82 -3.18 -3.55 -21.59
N TRP A 83 -3.53 -3.13 -20.38
CA TRP A 83 -4.79 -3.40 -19.70
C TRP A 83 -5.97 -2.97 -20.56
N ARG A 84 -5.92 -1.72 -21.08
CA ARG A 84 -6.95 -1.18 -21.98
C ARG A 84 -7.06 -1.94 -23.31
N SER A 85 -5.96 -2.53 -23.78
CA SER A 85 -5.99 -3.40 -24.98
C SER A 85 -6.54 -4.80 -24.69
N THR A 86 -6.38 -5.29 -23.46
CA THR A 86 -6.89 -6.60 -23.02
C THR A 86 -8.39 -6.55 -22.75
N TYR A 87 -8.86 -5.50 -22.09
CA TYR A 87 -10.25 -5.37 -21.64
C TYR A 87 -10.98 -4.24 -22.36
N GLN A 88 -11.99 -4.57 -23.17
CA GLN A 88 -12.85 -3.56 -23.82
C GLN A 88 -13.53 -2.63 -22.79
N ASN A 89 -13.98 -3.20 -21.67
CA ASN A 89 -14.58 -2.47 -20.55
C ASN A 89 -13.58 -2.22 -19.42
N TYR A 90 -12.39 -1.73 -19.77
CA TYR A 90 -11.24 -1.62 -18.85
C TYR A 90 -11.56 -0.98 -17.48
N ALA A 91 -12.42 0.04 -17.45
CA ALA A 91 -12.77 0.76 -16.23
C ALA A 91 -13.66 -0.07 -15.31
N TYR A 92 -14.63 -0.79 -15.90
CA TYR A 92 -15.47 -1.74 -15.19
C TYR A 92 -14.63 -2.88 -14.59
N GLU A 93 -13.69 -3.42 -15.37
CA GLU A 93 -12.81 -4.51 -14.91
C GLU A 93 -11.92 -4.09 -13.74
N ALA A 94 -11.35 -2.88 -13.76
CA ALA A 94 -10.60 -2.35 -12.63
C ALA A 94 -11.51 -2.14 -11.39
N ASN A 95 -12.70 -1.55 -11.58
CA ASN A 95 -13.64 -1.28 -10.50
C ASN A 95 -14.12 -2.58 -9.81
N ARG A 96 -14.54 -3.59 -10.57
CA ARG A 96 -15.01 -4.86 -9.99
C ARG A 96 -13.92 -5.62 -9.24
N VAL A 97 -12.64 -5.46 -9.62
CA VAL A 97 -11.50 -6.03 -8.91
C VAL A 97 -11.34 -5.35 -7.55
N VAL A 98 -11.34 -4.01 -7.52
CA VAL A 98 -11.27 -3.22 -6.27
C VAL A 98 -12.45 -3.55 -5.34
N ALA A 99 -13.67 -3.60 -5.87
CA ALA A 99 -14.86 -3.94 -5.10
C ALA A 99 -14.78 -5.35 -4.49
N ARG A 100 -14.28 -6.34 -5.25
CA ARG A 100 -14.11 -7.70 -4.75
C ARG A 100 -13.06 -7.79 -3.66
N ALA A 101 -11.91 -7.12 -3.83
CA ALA A 101 -10.85 -7.09 -2.83
C ALA A 101 -11.30 -6.45 -1.51
N GLY A 102 -12.16 -5.43 -1.57
CA GLY A 102 -12.69 -4.74 -0.41
C GLY A 102 -13.83 -5.45 0.33
N THR A 103 -14.35 -6.57 -0.17
CA THR A 103 -15.56 -7.21 0.38
C THR A 103 -15.38 -7.64 1.84
N ALA A 104 -14.43 -8.53 2.14
CA ALA A 104 -14.19 -8.94 3.52
C ALA A 104 -13.55 -7.85 4.37
N LEU A 105 -12.81 -6.91 3.77
CA LEU A 105 -12.26 -5.76 4.50
C LEU A 105 -13.37 -4.88 5.09
N LYS A 106 -14.44 -4.66 4.33
CA LYS A 106 -15.63 -3.94 4.79
C LYS A 106 -16.33 -4.71 5.91
N GLU A 107 -16.55 -6.00 5.71
CA GLU A 107 -17.32 -6.82 6.65
C GLU A 107 -16.60 -7.07 7.98
N GLN A 108 -15.26 -7.25 7.96
CA GLN A 108 -14.47 -7.63 9.12
C GLN A 108 -13.73 -6.45 9.77
N PHE A 109 -13.38 -5.42 9.00
CA PHE A 109 -12.62 -4.26 9.51
C PHE A 109 -13.28 -2.89 9.30
N GLY A 110 -14.42 -2.82 8.60
CA GLY A 110 -15.14 -1.57 8.33
C GLY A 110 -14.52 -0.73 7.20
N ILE A 111 -13.55 -1.27 6.48
CA ILE A 111 -12.82 -0.59 5.39
C ILE A 111 -13.59 -0.78 4.08
N ASN A 112 -14.23 0.27 3.59
CA ASN A 112 -15.04 0.26 2.39
C ASN A 112 -14.31 0.94 1.23
N PHE A 113 -13.71 0.13 0.35
CA PHE A 113 -13.09 0.63 -0.88
C PHE A 113 -14.14 1.19 -1.82
N LEU A 114 -13.96 2.45 -2.21
CA LEU A 114 -14.76 3.16 -3.19
C LEU A 114 -13.88 3.49 -4.40
N SER A 115 -14.10 2.83 -5.52
CA SER A 115 -13.37 3.17 -6.75
C SER A 115 -13.87 4.51 -7.31
N VAL A 116 -12.99 5.52 -7.35
CA VAL A 116 -13.37 6.91 -7.69
C VAL A 116 -12.95 7.35 -9.08
N ALA A 117 -11.90 6.75 -9.65
CA ALA A 117 -11.43 7.08 -11.00
C ALA A 117 -10.56 5.97 -11.59
N GLN A 118 -10.55 5.85 -12.93
CA GLN A 118 -9.65 4.96 -13.68
C GLN A 118 -8.84 5.75 -14.71
N PRO A 119 -7.93 6.64 -14.28
CA PRO A 119 -7.23 7.52 -15.20
C PRO A 119 -6.28 6.71 -16.11
N LEU A 120 -6.17 7.12 -17.37
CA LEU A 120 -5.37 6.39 -18.34
C LEU A 120 -3.90 6.78 -18.19
N TRP A 121 -2.99 5.82 -18.27
CA TRP A 121 -1.57 6.11 -18.45
C TRP A 121 -0.98 5.38 -19.65
N GLN A 122 0.23 5.81 -20.03
CA GLN A 122 1.12 5.07 -20.91
C GLN A 122 2.38 4.67 -20.14
N SER A 123 2.61 3.36 -19.94
CA SER A 123 3.80 2.84 -19.25
C SER A 123 5.05 3.16 -20.06
N SER A 124 6.08 3.69 -19.39
CA SER A 124 7.41 3.94 -19.95
C SER A 124 8.48 2.95 -19.47
N SER A 125 8.17 2.16 -18.45
CA SER A 125 9.00 1.06 -17.95
C SER A 125 8.41 -0.32 -18.26
N THR A 126 9.25 -1.35 -18.14
CA THR A 126 8.87 -2.76 -18.17
C THR A 126 9.20 -3.49 -16.87
N THR A 127 9.93 -2.87 -15.92
CA THR A 127 10.22 -3.48 -14.62
C THR A 127 9.08 -3.23 -13.64
N SER A 128 8.92 -4.11 -12.67
CA SER A 128 7.86 -4.05 -11.67
C SER A 128 7.82 -2.72 -10.91
N SER A 129 8.94 -2.32 -10.31
CA SER A 129 9.09 -1.03 -9.62
C SER A 129 8.96 0.16 -10.57
N GLY A 130 9.41 0.01 -11.82
CA GLY A 130 9.26 1.07 -12.83
C GLY A 130 7.79 1.30 -13.20
N LEU A 131 7.00 0.24 -13.36
CA LEU A 131 5.56 0.35 -13.62
C LEU A 131 4.82 1.03 -12.46
N LEU A 132 5.15 0.67 -11.21
CA LEU A 132 4.62 1.32 -10.01
C LEU A 132 5.01 2.80 -9.91
N ASN A 133 6.25 3.14 -10.27
CA ASN A 133 6.70 4.53 -10.22
C ASN A 133 6.13 5.37 -11.36
N ASP A 134 5.99 4.80 -12.56
CA ASP A 134 5.33 5.47 -13.69
C ASP A 134 3.89 5.85 -13.34
N ALA A 135 3.15 4.91 -12.75
CA ALA A 135 1.83 5.09 -12.18
C ALA A 135 1.72 6.28 -11.25
N ARG A 136 2.57 6.23 -10.22
CA ARG A 136 2.61 7.15 -9.10
C ARG A 136 3.00 8.54 -9.56
N ASN A 137 4.01 8.64 -10.42
CA ASN A 137 4.50 9.91 -10.93
C ASN A 137 3.48 10.56 -11.87
N LYS A 138 2.72 9.75 -12.64
CA LYS A 138 1.74 10.28 -13.58
C LYS A 138 0.45 10.75 -12.92
N HIS A 139 -0.08 9.97 -11.99
CA HIS A 139 -1.40 10.23 -11.37
C HIS A 139 -1.31 10.37 -9.85
N GLY A 140 -0.51 9.52 -9.21
CA GLY A 140 -0.43 9.45 -7.75
C GLY A 140 -1.83 9.28 -7.16
N LEU A 141 -2.12 10.06 -6.13
CA LEU A 141 -3.43 10.08 -5.47
C LEU A 141 -4.41 11.11 -6.08
N THR A 142 -4.03 11.80 -7.15
CA THR A 142 -4.89 12.86 -7.71
C THR A 142 -5.86 12.26 -8.72
N TYR A 143 -7.14 12.65 -8.63
CA TYR A 143 -8.14 12.31 -9.63
C TYR A 143 -9.06 13.52 -9.92
N ASN A 144 -9.73 13.51 -11.07
CA ASN A 144 -10.64 14.57 -11.52
C ASN A 144 -10.06 16.00 -11.33
N GLY A 145 -8.81 16.20 -11.75
CA GLY A 145 -8.10 17.48 -11.63
C GLY A 145 -7.44 17.65 -10.26
N ASN A 146 -8.22 17.92 -9.22
CA ASN A 146 -7.71 18.31 -7.89
C ASN A 146 -8.24 17.45 -6.73
N GLN A 147 -9.09 16.46 -6.98
CA GLN A 147 -9.58 15.57 -5.92
C GLN A 147 -8.47 14.62 -5.48
N LYS A 148 -8.51 14.18 -4.22
CA LYS A 148 -7.51 13.30 -3.62
C LYS A 148 -8.16 11.97 -3.22
N ALA A 149 -7.60 10.90 -3.77
CA ALA A 149 -7.87 9.55 -3.35
C ALA A 149 -7.00 9.23 -2.12
N ASP A 150 -7.39 8.21 -1.38
CA ASP A 150 -6.69 7.78 -0.18
C ASP A 150 -5.59 6.79 -0.55
N ILE A 151 -5.88 5.90 -1.51
CA ILE A 151 -4.92 4.95 -2.09
C ILE A 151 -4.96 4.90 -3.62
N MET A 152 -3.83 4.53 -4.23
CA MET A 152 -3.70 4.22 -5.65
C MET A 152 -3.46 2.73 -5.84
N ILE A 153 -4.39 2.06 -6.53
CA ILE A 153 -4.25 0.66 -6.95
C ILE A 153 -4.28 0.64 -8.46
N ALA A 154 -3.11 0.61 -9.06
CA ALA A 154 -3.03 0.67 -10.50
C ALA A 154 -3.08 -0.72 -11.17
N PHE A 155 -3.49 -0.76 -12.43
CA PHE A 155 -3.63 -2.00 -13.20
C PHE A 155 -2.81 -1.93 -14.49
N SER A 156 -1.89 -2.89 -14.62
CA SER A 156 -1.09 -3.07 -15.83
C SER A 156 -1.38 -4.40 -16.48
N GLY A 157 -1.61 -4.39 -17.80
CA GLY A 157 -1.67 -5.62 -18.59
C GLY A 157 -0.29 -6.19 -18.95
N LEU A 158 0.79 -5.51 -18.58
CA LEU A 158 2.16 -5.96 -18.83
C LEU A 158 2.57 -6.97 -17.75
N LYS A 159 3.34 -7.98 -18.15
CA LYS A 159 4.11 -8.80 -17.21
C LYS A 159 5.49 -8.14 -17.01
N PRO A 160 5.91 -7.88 -15.76
CA PRO A 160 7.21 -7.27 -15.50
C PRO A 160 8.37 -8.09 -16.06
N SER A 161 9.35 -7.41 -16.66
CA SER A 161 10.52 -8.03 -17.30
C SER A 161 11.58 -8.51 -16.29
N ASP A 162 11.63 -7.90 -15.11
CA ASP A 162 12.55 -8.24 -14.02
C ASP A 162 12.08 -9.44 -13.19
N ASN A 163 10.77 -9.72 -13.18
CA ASN A 163 10.20 -10.90 -12.56
C ASN A 163 8.80 -11.18 -13.12
N SER A 164 8.69 -12.06 -14.10
CA SER A 164 7.40 -12.41 -14.71
C SER A 164 6.46 -13.19 -13.79
N ASN A 165 6.96 -13.66 -12.64
CA ASN A 165 6.25 -14.50 -11.69
C ASN A 165 5.70 -13.70 -10.50
N ILE A 166 5.51 -12.39 -10.62
CA ILE A 166 4.79 -11.60 -9.62
C ILE A 166 3.41 -11.20 -10.15
N ALA A 167 2.43 -11.16 -9.26
CA ALA A 167 1.09 -10.68 -9.58
C ALA A 167 0.87 -9.23 -9.16
N GLY A 168 1.65 -8.72 -8.21
CA GLY A 168 1.55 -7.35 -7.76
C GLY A 168 2.86 -6.84 -7.15
N ILE A 169 2.86 -5.54 -6.92
CA ILE A 169 3.87 -4.84 -6.13
C ILE A 169 3.18 -3.69 -5.38
N ALA A 170 3.54 -3.51 -4.11
CA ALA A 170 3.11 -2.38 -3.31
C ALA A 170 4.26 -1.78 -2.53
N THR A 171 4.06 -0.54 -2.10
CA THR A 171 4.89 0.06 -1.06
C THR A 171 4.36 -0.26 0.32
N LEU A 172 5.24 -0.72 1.20
CA LEU A 172 4.90 -0.96 2.60
C LEU A 172 4.59 0.36 3.33
N SER A 173 3.44 0.41 4.01
CA SER A 173 2.98 1.58 4.77
C SER A 173 2.88 2.86 3.92
N SER A 174 2.56 2.73 2.64
CA SER A 174 2.45 3.84 1.71
C SER A 174 1.41 3.52 0.63
N PRO A 175 0.62 4.51 0.13
CA PRO A 175 -0.67 4.27 -0.52
C PRO A 175 -0.58 3.92 -2.01
N TYR A 176 0.41 3.12 -2.42
CA TYR A 176 0.67 2.83 -3.82
C TYR A 176 0.88 1.35 -4.08
N SER A 177 0.12 0.80 -5.02
CA SER A 177 0.35 -0.52 -5.58
C SER A 177 0.13 -0.57 -7.10
N THR A 178 0.62 -1.63 -7.72
CA THR A 178 0.34 -2.00 -9.10
C THR A 178 0.07 -3.48 -9.18
N ILE A 179 -1.03 -3.82 -9.82
CA ILE A 179 -1.51 -5.18 -10.08
C ILE A 179 -1.17 -5.53 -11.52
N PHE A 180 -0.51 -6.66 -11.73
CA PHE A 180 -0.16 -7.22 -13.03
C PHE A 180 -1.20 -8.25 -13.43
N ASP A 181 -1.89 -7.98 -14.53
CA ASP A 181 -3.07 -8.74 -14.94
C ASP A 181 -2.82 -10.25 -15.01
N ASN A 182 -3.60 -11.01 -14.26
CA ASN A 182 -3.59 -12.47 -14.22
C ASN A 182 -5.01 -13.05 -14.10
N GLY A 183 -6.00 -12.32 -14.64
CA GLY A 183 -7.41 -12.68 -14.59
C GLY A 183 -8.11 -12.23 -13.30
N TYR A 184 -9.44 -12.11 -13.37
CA TYR A 184 -10.27 -11.47 -12.35
C TYR A 184 -10.02 -11.94 -10.91
N SER A 185 -10.09 -13.26 -10.65
CA SER A 185 -9.93 -13.80 -9.29
C SER A 185 -8.55 -13.50 -8.72
N THR A 186 -7.50 -13.72 -9.51
CA THR A 186 -6.11 -13.45 -9.13
C THR A 186 -5.90 -11.96 -8.87
N ASN A 187 -6.42 -11.10 -9.75
CA ASN A 187 -6.29 -9.66 -9.62
C ASN A 187 -6.97 -9.16 -8.33
N ALA A 188 -8.12 -9.72 -7.95
CA ALA A 188 -8.82 -9.38 -6.72
C ALA A 188 -8.06 -9.81 -5.46
N GLU A 189 -7.53 -11.04 -5.44
CA GLU A 189 -6.72 -11.53 -4.33
C GLU A 189 -5.44 -10.72 -4.17
N THR A 190 -4.74 -10.50 -5.29
CA THR A 190 -3.56 -9.63 -5.33
C THR A 190 -3.90 -8.23 -4.84
N THR A 191 -5.03 -7.66 -5.25
CA THR A 191 -5.44 -6.33 -4.79
C THR A 191 -5.64 -6.28 -3.27
N GLN A 192 -6.23 -7.32 -2.66
CA GLN A 192 -6.39 -7.40 -1.21
C GLN A 192 -5.04 -7.57 -0.49
N HIS A 193 -4.16 -8.41 -1.04
CA HIS A 193 -2.79 -8.62 -0.55
C HIS A 193 -1.97 -7.33 -0.57
N GLU A 194 -1.89 -6.69 -1.74
CA GLU A 194 -1.12 -5.46 -1.92
C GLU A 194 -1.71 -4.30 -1.11
N ALA A 195 -3.03 -4.28 -0.88
CA ALA A 195 -3.64 -3.38 0.09
C ALA A 195 -3.13 -3.61 1.51
N GLY A 196 -2.95 -4.87 1.94
CA GLY A 196 -2.32 -5.16 3.23
C GLY A 196 -0.95 -4.49 3.38
N HIS A 197 -0.11 -4.58 2.35
CA HIS A 197 1.18 -3.86 2.35
C HIS A 197 1.02 -2.35 2.44
N MET A 198 0.07 -1.75 1.71
CA MET A 198 -0.20 -0.32 1.83
C MET A 198 -0.65 0.06 3.26
N TYR A 199 -1.34 -0.84 3.97
CA TYR A 199 -1.71 -0.72 5.39
C TYR A 199 -0.59 -1.09 6.37
N GLY A 200 0.58 -1.47 5.88
CA GLY A 200 1.77 -1.78 6.68
C GLY A 200 1.93 -3.24 7.09
N LEU A 201 1.07 -4.15 6.63
CA LEU A 201 1.18 -5.58 6.90
C LEU A 201 2.33 -6.17 6.08
N ARG A 202 3.08 -7.10 6.68
CA ARG A 202 4.10 -7.89 5.98
C ARG A 202 3.54 -9.24 5.57
N HIS A 203 4.35 -9.98 4.82
CA HIS A 203 4.01 -11.34 4.47
C HIS A 203 3.87 -12.23 5.71
N ASP A 204 2.98 -13.22 5.65
CA ASP A 204 2.78 -14.24 6.71
C ASP A 204 4.06 -14.98 7.05
N GLU A 205 4.89 -15.26 6.04
CA GLU A 205 6.19 -15.90 6.17
C GLU A 205 7.24 -15.04 6.90
N GLU A 206 7.07 -13.72 6.93
CA GLU A 206 7.99 -12.77 7.55
C GLU A 206 7.67 -12.52 9.03
N GLU A 207 6.42 -12.79 9.42
CA GLU A 207 5.92 -12.56 10.77
C GLU A 207 6.26 -13.71 11.72
N ARG A 208 6.27 -13.42 13.02
CA ARG A 208 6.67 -14.36 14.06
C ARG A 208 5.56 -14.54 15.09
N GLY A 209 5.37 -15.78 15.53
CA GLY A 209 4.42 -16.13 16.59
C GLY A 209 3.39 -17.15 16.11
N SER A 210 2.66 -17.73 17.05
CA SER A 210 1.66 -18.77 16.78
C SER A 210 0.37 -18.25 16.14
N ASP A 211 0.23 -16.92 16.04
CA ASP A 211 -0.96 -16.28 15.48
C ASP A 211 -0.87 -16.12 13.95
N TYR A 212 0.32 -16.34 13.37
CA TYR A 212 0.58 -16.31 11.93
C TYR A 212 0.64 -17.74 11.39
N ASP A 213 0.01 -17.99 10.24
CA ASP A 213 -0.17 -19.35 9.69
C ASP A 213 0.96 -19.74 8.73
N GLY A 214 1.91 -18.84 8.51
CA GLY A 214 3.12 -19.02 7.72
C GLY A 214 2.92 -19.07 6.21
N LYS A 215 1.75 -19.45 5.66
CA LYS A 215 1.38 -19.45 4.21
C LYS A 215 -0.12 -19.50 3.91
N ASN A 216 -1.01 -19.43 4.90
CA ASN A 216 -2.40 -19.85 4.74
C ASN A 216 -3.42 -18.70 4.80
N CYS A 217 -3.00 -17.47 4.58
CA CYS A 217 -3.87 -16.29 4.55
C CYS A 217 -3.51 -15.37 3.38
N VAL A 218 -4.36 -14.35 3.11
CA VAL A 218 -4.20 -13.46 1.96
C VAL A 218 -2.84 -12.77 1.90
N MET A 219 -2.16 -12.60 3.04
CA MET A 219 -0.83 -12.00 3.12
C MET A 219 0.32 -13.00 2.87
N THR A 220 0.08 -14.22 2.38
CA THR A 220 1.19 -15.10 1.96
C THR A 220 2.00 -14.50 0.82
N ALA A 221 3.32 -14.62 0.86
CA ALA A 221 4.23 -14.13 -0.18
C ALA A 221 4.12 -14.89 -1.51
N VAL A 222 3.55 -16.10 -1.49
CA VAL A 222 3.51 -17.00 -2.64
C VAL A 222 2.21 -17.79 -2.68
N GLY A 223 1.50 -17.74 -3.80
CA GLY A 223 0.31 -18.56 -4.01
C GLY A 223 -0.96 -17.74 -4.16
N PHE A 224 -2.06 -18.44 -4.43
CA PHE A 224 -3.41 -17.91 -4.49
C PHE A 224 -4.38 -18.88 -3.83
N GLY A 225 -5.62 -18.44 -3.62
CA GLY A 225 -6.69 -19.22 -2.98
C GLY A 225 -6.96 -18.80 -1.55
N PHE A 226 -6.46 -17.62 -1.15
CA PHE A 226 -6.55 -17.11 0.22
C PHE A 226 -7.30 -15.78 0.33
N ILE A 227 -7.92 -15.29 -0.74
CA ILE A 227 -8.78 -14.10 -0.66
C ILE A 227 -9.80 -14.25 0.48
N ASP A 228 -9.98 -13.18 1.24
CA ASP A 228 -10.82 -13.05 2.43
C ASP A 228 -10.42 -13.92 3.64
N ARG A 229 -9.33 -14.68 3.53
CA ARG A 229 -8.78 -15.48 4.63
C ARG A 229 -7.70 -14.69 5.35
N PHE A 230 -7.95 -14.39 6.61
CA PHE A 230 -7.01 -13.72 7.50
C PHE A 230 -6.59 -14.70 8.60
N CYS A 231 -5.29 -14.95 8.77
CA CYS A 231 -4.81 -15.64 9.97
C CYS A 231 -5.05 -14.72 11.19
N LYS A 232 -4.92 -15.27 12.40
CA LYS A 232 -5.23 -14.51 13.62
C LYS A 232 -4.36 -13.24 13.74
N GLY A 233 -3.08 -13.33 13.38
CA GLY A 233 -2.12 -12.24 13.35
C GLY A 233 -2.57 -11.14 12.37
N HIS A 234 -2.74 -11.47 11.09
CA HIS A 234 -3.15 -10.46 10.11
C HIS A 234 -4.55 -9.91 10.33
N HIS A 235 -5.47 -10.68 10.92
CA HIS A 235 -6.75 -10.14 11.34
C HIS A 235 -6.55 -9.03 12.40
N ALA A 236 -5.66 -9.24 13.38
CA ALA A 236 -5.33 -8.23 14.37
C ALA A 236 -4.61 -7.03 13.73
N ASP A 237 -3.69 -7.26 12.79
CA ASP A 237 -2.97 -6.19 12.09
C ASP A 237 -3.91 -5.32 11.25
N TRP A 238 -4.79 -5.94 10.46
CA TRP A 238 -5.83 -5.23 9.71
C TRP A 238 -6.73 -4.41 10.63
N TYR A 239 -7.17 -5.02 11.73
CA TYR A 239 -7.98 -4.31 12.70
C TYR A 239 -7.23 -3.12 13.30
N ALA A 240 -5.95 -3.26 13.65
CA ALA A 240 -5.13 -2.18 14.19
C ALA A 240 -4.89 -1.05 13.18
N ALA A 241 -4.66 -1.40 11.91
CA ALA A 241 -4.33 -0.46 10.84
C ALA A 241 -5.56 0.19 10.17
N ARG A 242 -6.79 -0.24 10.49
CA ARG A 242 -8.01 0.13 9.72
C ARG A 242 -8.27 1.63 9.51
N ASN A 243 -7.75 2.49 10.39
CA ASN A 243 -7.89 3.96 10.29
C ASN A 243 -6.67 4.65 9.66
N MET A 244 -5.78 3.92 8.99
CA MET A 244 -4.59 4.49 8.35
C MET A 244 -4.95 5.49 7.23
N TYR A 245 -6.06 5.23 6.55
CA TYR A 245 -6.60 6.01 5.44
C TYR A 245 -8.02 6.45 5.74
#